data_AF-A0A317XJ63-F1
#
_entry.id   AF-A0A317XJ63-F1
#
_cell.length_a   1.000
_cell.length_b   1.000
_cell.length_c   1.000
_cell.angle_alpha   90.00
_cell.angle_beta   90.00
_cell.angle_gamma   90.00
#
_symmetry.space_group_name_H-M   'P 1'
#
loop_
_entity.id
_entity.type
_entity.pdbx_description
1 polymer ?
#
loop_
_entity_poly.entity_id
_entity_poly.type
_entity_poly.pdbx_seq_one_letter_code
_entity_poly.pdbx_strand_id
1 'polypeptide(L)'
;MPSNVRPLTGKGKAYNRQGRVEIIGRVLTFFSAGYIILTMLCSVVPSSSHTSSSAAGPSYRSSRSRSKKCDPFSLPGWVQWSIASSEFPSWRTFDASCTTSNLMSALISTLNIEDKDPNKIAPHQIHKLTSSLNVDELNTFFTNRTVLLIGDHKVDHAMVSHFCSLTGHHIETVDKEHPWGNSLNTVPPRHGFTPIDRNGPLAHYCYLPEYDFLLTSVYSYGADVAESWKGEGLYNAPSLFEDRVTDLYQPYFKAMASSSETSPALPKPRVRAEPDLIFFNSGLWDLARWARQDIDTGVGLIENLSEERIFWWRARMVDMLTSIRKAWKKPRIVWRDTHFPLATEATTVESFLGIEGQPRKNHPLYHANRIAQLNQAQRSVLEAHGEDVTKGERQRSSRLPSDVVGVPFAQILMGQDQSTDHPLVPSQLPCGALFAEVMLWNLRDALAR
;
A
#
# COMPACT_ATOMS: atom_id res chain seq x y z
N MET A 1 87.53 69.77 -12.04
CA MET A 1 86.42 70.71 -11.76
C MET A 1 85.25 69.91 -11.18
N PRO A 2 84.57 70.40 -10.14
CA PRO A 2 85.00 70.16 -8.76
C PRO A 2 84.00 69.36 -7.90
N SER A 3 84.53 68.84 -6.79
CA SER A 3 83.81 68.35 -5.61
C SER A 3 83.03 69.46 -4.88
N ASN A 4 81.91 69.11 -4.26
CA ASN A 4 81.31 69.73 -3.05
C ASN A 4 80.30 68.70 -2.48
N VAL A 5 80.48 68.00 -1.34
CA VAL A 5 80.40 68.43 0.09
C VAL A 5 79.02 69.07 0.36
N ARG A 6 78.08 68.60 1.21
CA ARG A 6 78.09 68.01 2.58
C ARG A 6 76.78 67.21 2.87
N PRO A 7 76.67 66.47 4.00
CA PRO A 7 75.60 65.55 4.35
C PRO A 7 74.53 66.17 5.27
N LEU A 8 73.35 65.55 5.33
CA LEU A 8 72.39 65.75 6.42
C LEU A 8 71.93 64.39 6.98
N THR A 9 72.22 64.23 8.25
CA THR A 9 71.84 63.15 9.14
C THR A 9 70.35 62.86 9.12
N GLY A 10 69.98 61.59 8.95
CA GLY A 10 68.66 61.06 9.26
C GLY A 10 68.78 59.74 10.00
N LYS A 11 68.78 59.79 11.33
CA LYS A 11 68.59 58.62 12.20
C LYS A 11 67.21 58.03 11.90
N GLY A 12 67.15 56.93 11.15
CA GLY A 12 65.93 56.16 10.88
C GLY A 12 66.07 54.75 11.44
N LYS A 13 65.35 54.46 12.52
CA LYS A 13 65.27 53.15 13.19
C LYS A 13 64.91 52.04 12.19
N ALA A 14 65.55 50.89 12.31
CA ALA A 14 65.12 49.65 11.67
C ALA A 14 63.72 49.28 12.18
N TYR A 15 62.70 49.43 11.33
CA TYR A 15 61.35 48.98 11.64
C TYR A 15 61.04 47.77 10.76
N ASN A 16 61.04 46.61 11.40
CA ASN A 16 60.79 45.30 10.83
C ASN A 16 59.31 45.22 10.39
N ARG A 17 59.05 45.41 9.10
CA ARG A 17 57.68 45.36 8.56
C ARG A 17 57.35 43.93 8.16
N GLN A 18 56.90 43.16 9.14
CA GLN A 18 56.39 41.80 8.96
C GLN A 18 55.23 41.85 7.95
N GLY A 19 55.42 41.20 6.80
CA GLY A 19 54.51 41.31 5.66
C GLY A 19 53.15 40.69 5.97
N ARG A 20 52.06 41.29 5.45
CA ARG A 20 50.69 40.77 5.55
C ARG A 20 50.57 39.27 5.21
N VAL A 21 51.44 38.77 4.33
CA VAL A 21 51.51 37.36 3.93
C VAL A 21 51.95 36.45 5.08
N GLU A 22 52.86 36.90 5.94
CA GLU A 22 53.35 36.13 7.09
C GLU A 22 52.29 36.05 8.19
N ILE A 23 51.50 37.12 8.37
CA ILE A 23 50.37 37.14 9.31
C ILE A 23 49.27 36.19 8.84
N ILE A 24 48.91 36.24 7.54
CA ILE A 24 47.90 35.35 6.95
C ILE A 24 48.37 33.88 7.03
N GLY A 25 49.64 33.60 6.76
CA GLY A 25 50.22 32.27 6.88
C GLY A 25 50.15 31.71 8.30
N ARG A 26 50.42 32.54 9.32
CA ARG A 26 50.29 32.13 10.73
C ARG A 26 48.84 31.84 11.10
N VAL A 27 47.89 32.70 10.69
CA VAL A 27 46.46 32.50 10.98
C VAL A 27 45.93 31.21 10.36
N LEU A 28 46.29 30.93 9.10
CA LEU A 28 45.93 29.66 8.43
C LEU A 28 46.52 28.46 9.14
N THR A 29 47.78 28.55 9.59
CA THR A 29 48.44 27.44 10.29
C THR A 29 47.78 27.16 11.64
N PHE A 30 47.38 28.19 12.39
CA PHE A 30 46.63 28.03 13.64
C PHE A 30 45.24 27.42 13.41
N PHE A 31 44.56 27.82 12.33
CA PHE A 31 43.26 27.23 11.96
C PHE A 31 43.39 25.76 11.57
N SER A 32 44.39 25.40 10.76
CA SER A 32 44.64 24.01 10.36
C SER A 32 45.01 23.14 11.57
N ALA A 33 45.85 23.64 12.47
CA ALA A 33 46.20 22.94 13.70
C ALA A 33 44.99 22.75 14.62
N GLY A 34 44.14 23.76 14.77
CA GLY A 34 42.89 23.67 15.54
C GLY A 34 41.91 22.65 14.97
N TYR A 35 41.77 22.59 13.64
CA TYR A 35 40.92 21.60 12.97
C TYR A 35 41.43 20.16 13.14
N ILE A 36 42.75 19.95 13.05
CA ILE A 36 43.37 18.64 13.27
C ILE A 36 43.20 18.19 14.72
N ILE A 37 43.39 19.08 15.69
CA ILE A 37 43.19 18.75 17.11
C ILE A 37 41.72 18.44 17.40
N LEU A 38 40.77 19.20 16.84
CA LEU A 38 39.34 18.94 17.01
C LEU A 38 38.92 17.60 16.41
N THR A 39 39.42 17.27 15.22
CA THR A 39 39.14 15.97 14.57
C THR A 39 39.79 14.80 15.31
N MET A 40 40.98 14.98 15.88
CA MET A 40 41.58 13.98 16.78
C MET A 40 40.80 13.83 18.09
N LEU A 41 40.37 14.92 18.72
CA LEU A 41 39.59 14.85 19.96
C LEU A 41 38.23 14.19 19.75
N CYS A 42 37.58 14.40 18.59
CA CYS A 42 36.35 13.70 18.22
C CYS A 42 36.56 12.21 17.91
N SER A 43 37.78 11.78 17.56
CA SER A 43 38.10 10.37 17.26
C SER A 43 38.71 9.60 18.43
N VAL A 44 39.03 10.26 19.55
CA VAL A 44 39.63 9.65 20.75
C VAL A 44 38.66 9.59 21.93
N VAL A 45 37.36 9.89 21.75
CA VAL A 45 36.35 9.57 22.77
C VAL A 45 36.20 8.04 22.84
N PRO A 46 36.52 7.38 23.97
CA PRO A 46 36.28 5.96 24.13
C PRO A 46 34.78 5.74 24.04
N SER A 47 34.34 4.89 23.10
CA SER A 47 32.99 4.34 23.08
C SER A 47 32.71 3.74 24.45
N SER A 48 31.82 4.39 25.22
CA SER A 48 31.40 3.90 26.52
C SER A 48 30.86 2.48 26.37
N SER A 49 31.58 1.55 26.97
CA SER A 49 31.19 0.17 27.15
C SER A 49 29.98 0.10 28.09
N HIS A 50 28.77 0.07 27.52
CA HIS A 50 27.57 -0.36 28.23
C HIS A 50 27.16 -1.76 27.77
N THR A 51 27.55 -2.72 28.62
CA THR A 51 26.82 -3.94 28.98
C THR A 51 26.25 -4.77 27.83
N SER A 52 26.94 -5.88 27.58
CA SER A 52 26.43 -7.10 26.98
C SER A 52 25.09 -7.51 27.61
N SER A 53 23.98 -7.09 27.00
CA SER A 53 22.77 -7.88 27.04
C SER A 53 23.02 -9.12 26.21
N SER A 54 22.88 -10.27 26.86
CA SER A 54 22.79 -11.59 26.24
C SER A 54 22.07 -11.52 24.90
N ALA A 55 22.71 -12.04 23.86
CA ALA A 55 22.21 -12.13 22.50
C ALA A 55 20.87 -12.88 22.48
N ALA A 56 19.77 -12.13 22.61
CA ALA A 56 18.56 -12.46 21.90
C ALA A 56 18.91 -12.28 20.42
N GLY A 57 18.74 -13.34 19.62
CA GLY A 57 18.84 -13.25 18.17
C GLY A 57 17.96 -12.12 17.61
N PRO A 58 18.09 -11.76 16.32
CA PRO A 58 17.30 -10.68 15.73
C PRO A 58 15.82 -10.99 15.95
N SER A 59 15.21 -10.33 16.94
CA SER A 59 13.78 -10.36 17.14
C SER A 59 13.22 -9.58 15.98
N TYR A 60 12.85 -10.29 14.90
CA TYR A 60 11.84 -9.81 13.99
C TYR A 60 10.71 -9.33 14.88
N ARG A 61 10.53 -8.01 14.96
CA ARG A 61 9.32 -7.45 15.57
C ARG A 61 8.20 -7.94 14.66
N SER A 62 7.63 -9.08 15.05
CA SER A 62 6.38 -9.61 14.52
C SER A 62 5.47 -8.42 14.27
N SER A 63 4.83 -8.40 13.11
CA SER A 63 3.69 -7.53 12.84
C SER A 63 2.85 -7.47 14.12
N ARG A 64 2.43 -6.27 14.54
CA ARG A 64 1.68 -6.06 15.78
C ARG A 64 0.31 -6.74 15.67
N SER A 65 0.28 -8.07 15.81
CA SER A 65 -0.94 -8.84 16.01
C SER A 65 -1.53 -8.41 17.35
N ARG A 66 -2.81 -8.00 17.32
CA ARG A 66 -3.54 -7.66 18.54
C ARG A 66 -3.92 -8.91 19.32
N SER A 67 -4.18 -10.02 18.62
CA SER A 67 -4.60 -11.28 19.25
C SER A 67 -3.50 -12.00 20.03
N LYS A 68 -2.26 -11.46 20.09
CA LYS A 68 -1.05 -12.15 20.60
C LYS A 68 -0.77 -13.50 19.91
N LYS A 69 -1.53 -13.84 18.87
CA LYS A 69 -1.31 -15.02 18.05
C LYS A 69 -0.23 -14.69 17.03
N CYS A 70 0.45 -15.73 16.56
CA CYS A 70 1.35 -15.56 15.43
C CYS A 70 0.57 -15.11 14.18
N ASP A 71 1.14 -14.16 13.44
CA ASP A 71 0.66 -13.76 12.11
C ASP A 71 1.38 -14.59 11.04
N PRO A 72 0.73 -15.63 10.47
CA PRO A 72 1.37 -16.51 9.50
C PRO A 72 1.72 -15.78 8.19
N PHE A 73 1.03 -14.69 7.88
CA PHE A 73 1.26 -13.92 6.65
C PHE A 73 2.42 -12.94 6.78
N SER A 74 2.84 -12.62 8.02
CA SER A 74 4.05 -11.85 8.27
C SER A 74 5.34 -12.68 8.20
N LEU A 75 5.22 -14.01 8.23
CA LEU A 75 6.37 -14.92 8.24
C LEU A 75 6.66 -15.48 6.84
N PRO A 76 7.95 -15.78 6.54
CA PRO A 76 8.32 -16.53 5.35
C PRO A 76 7.60 -17.88 5.27
N GLY A 77 7.16 -18.23 4.07
CA GLY A 77 6.35 -19.41 3.84
C GLY A 77 6.23 -19.77 2.37
N TRP A 78 5.34 -20.72 2.07
CA TRP A 78 5.02 -21.16 0.71
C TRP A 78 3.52 -21.43 0.56
N VAL A 79 3.05 -21.38 -0.68
CA VAL A 79 1.70 -21.81 -1.04
C VAL A 79 1.69 -23.32 -1.15
N GLN A 80 0.88 -23.99 -0.33
CA GLN A 80 0.53 -25.39 -0.51
C GLN A 80 -0.80 -25.46 -1.26
N TRP A 81 -0.71 -25.90 -2.51
CA TRP A 81 -1.86 -26.12 -3.39
C TRP A 81 -1.52 -27.20 -4.42
N SER A 82 -2.51 -28.04 -4.74
CA SER A 82 -2.40 -29.03 -5.79
C SER A 82 -3.73 -29.13 -6.52
N ILE A 83 -3.69 -28.96 -7.84
CA ILE A 83 -4.86 -29.07 -8.72
C ILE A 83 -5.45 -30.49 -8.64
N ALA A 84 -4.59 -31.50 -8.41
CA ALA A 84 -5.00 -32.90 -8.41
C ALA A 84 -5.76 -33.33 -7.13
N SER A 85 -5.59 -32.63 -6.01
CA SER A 85 -6.23 -33.02 -4.75
C SER A 85 -7.59 -32.35 -4.48
N SER A 86 -8.06 -31.46 -5.37
CA SER A 86 -9.29 -30.66 -5.17
C SER A 86 -9.30 -29.90 -3.85
N GLU A 87 -8.11 -29.51 -3.39
CA GLU A 87 -7.84 -29.00 -2.07
C GLU A 87 -7.70 -27.47 -2.09
N PHE A 88 -8.23 -26.80 -1.06
CA PHE A 88 -8.22 -25.35 -0.98
C PHE A 88 -6.81 -24.77 -0.73
N PRO A 89 -6.32 -23.81 -1.51
CA PRO A 89 -4.98 -23.24 -1.33
C PRO A 89 -4.73 -22.74 0.10
N SER A 90 -3.54 -23.00 0.65
CA SER A 90 -3.15 -22.55 1.99
C SER A 90 -1.73 -21.99 2.04
N TRP A 91 -1.51 -20.97 2.89
CA TRP A 91 -0.18 -20.44 3.18
C TRP A 91 0.44 -21.17 4.37
N ARG A 92 1.62 -21.76 4.17
CA ARG A 92 2.36 -22.46 5.22
C ARG A 92 3.65 -21.74 5.55
N THR A 93 3.89 -21.55 6.84
CA THR A 93 5.12 -20.93 7.35
C THR A 93 6.22 -21.98 7.50
N PHE A 94 7.48 -21.55 7.40
CA PHE A 94 8.61 -22.39 7.81
C PHE A 94 8.72 -22.56 9.34
N ASP A 95 8.09 -21.66 10.09
CA ASP A 95 7.99 -21.75 11.54
C ASP A 95 6.81 -22.65 11.94
N ALA A 96 7.12 -23.84 12.45
CA ALA A 96 6.14 -24.82 12.91
C ALA A 96 5.33 -24.35 14.14
N SER A 97 5.79 -23.33 14.86
CA SER A 97 5.03 -22.75 15.99
C SER A 97 3.90 -21.83 15.52
N CYS A 98 3.96 -21.37 14.28
CA CYS A 98 2.95 -20.52 13.67
C CYS A 98 1.99 -21.35 12.82
N THR A 99 0.80 -21.63 13.33
CA THR A 99 -0.17 -22.46 12.62
C THR A 99 -0.76 -21.75 11.40
N THR A 100 -0.92 -22.49 10.30
CA THR A 100 -1.65 -22.05 9.10
C THR A 100 -3.07 -21.61 9.45
N SER A 101 -3.50 -20.51 8.86
CA SER A 101 -4.88 -20.02 8.96
C SER A 101 -5.80 -20.81 8.02
N ASN A 102 -7.01 -21.14 8.49
CA ASN A 102 -8.00 -21.97 7.79
C ASN A 102 -9.41 -21.35 7.80
N LEU A 103 -9.51 -20.02 7.97
CA LEU A 103 -10.75 -19.29 8.14
C LEU A 103 -11.63 -19.33 6.88
N MET A 104 -11.03 -19.27 5.69
CA MET A 104 -11.76 -19.34 4.42
C MET A 104 -12.32 -20.75 4.20
N SER A 105 -11.52 -21.78 4.46
CA SER A 105 -12.01 -23.17 4.41
C SER A 105 -13.16 -23.38 5.40
N ALA A 106 -13.03 -22.86 6.63
CA ALA A 106 -14.09 -22.92 7.63
C ALA A 106 -15.36 -22.19 7.16
N LEU A 107 -15.24 -21.00 6.58
CA LEU A 107 -16.38 -20.25 6.04
C LEU A 107 -17.08 -21.01 4.92
N ILE A 108 -16.36 -21.54 3.93
CA ILE A 108 -16.97 -22.29 2.83
C ILE A 108 -17.79 -23.47 3.35
N SER A 109 -17.25 -24.21 4.32
CA SER A 109 -17.94 -25.37 4.90
C SER A 109 -19.19 -25.04 5.71
N THR A 110 -19.41 -23.78 6.12
CA THR A 110 -20.68 -23.39 6.77
C THR A 110 -21.75 -22.96 5.77
N LEU A 111 -21.38 -22.62 4.53
CA LEU A 111 -22.26 -22.01 3.54
C LEU A 111 -23.17 -23.01 2.78
N ASN A 112 -23.24 -24.28 3.20
CA ASN A 112 -24.06 -25.35 2.57
C ASN A 112 -24.10 -25.28 1.04
N ILE A 113 -22.95 -25.00 0.42
CA ILE A 113 -22.81 -24.88 -1.03
C ILE A 113 -22.98 -26.30 -1.58
N GLU A 114 -24.09 -26.57 -2.28
CA GLU A 114 -24.37 -27.91 -2.80
C GLU A 114 -23.23 -28.36 -3.74
N ASP A 115 -22.67 -29.54 -3.43
CA ASP A 115 -21.59 -30.28 -4.12
C ASP A 115 -21.88 -30.63 -5.61
N LYS A 116 -22.98 -30.11 -6.16
CA LYS A 116 -23.48 -30.48 -7.50
C LYS A 116 -22.88 -29.65 -8.64
N ASP A 117 -22.15 -28.58 -8.33
CA ASP A 117 -21.45 -27.79 -9.33
C ASP A 117 -19.99 -28.26 -9.45
N PRO A 118 -19.61 -29.01 -10.51
CA PRO A 118 -18.27 -29.56 -10.67
C PRO A 118 -17.17 -28.49 -10.82
N ASN A 119 -17.53 -27.20 -10.93
CA ASN A 119 -16.59 -26.08 -10.94
C ASN A 119 -16.30 -25.51 -9.55
N LYS A 120 -16.97 -25.99 -8.49
CA LYS A 120 -16.79 -25.50 -7.11
C LYS A 120 -15.88 -26.42 -6.31
N ILE A 121 -14.83 -25.85 -5.72
CA ILE A 121 -13.81 -26.60 -4.96
C ILE A 121 -14.32 -26.95 -3.57
N ALA A 122 -14.25 -28.23 -3.22
CA ALA A 122 -14.58 -28.72 -1.88
C ALA A 122 -13.48 -28.33 -0.85
N PRO A 123 -13.84 -27.97 0.39
CA PRO A 123 -12.85 -27.73 1.44
C PRO A 123 -12.00 -28.97 1.72
N HIS A 124 -10.70 -28.76 1.98
CA HIS A 124 -9.73 -29.81 2.32
C HIS A 124 -10.26 -30.82 3.35
N GLN A 125 -9.92 -32.12 3.22
CA GLN A 125 -10.30 -33.13 4.23
C GLN A 125 -9.72 -32.85 5.63
N ILE A 126 -8.57 -32.18 5.71
CA ILE A 126 -7.94 -31.72 6.97
C ILE A 126 -8.75 -30.58 7.62
N HIS A 127 -9.63 -29.93 6.86
CA HIS A 127 -10.47 -28.80 7.29
C HIS A 127 -11.97 -29.13 7.29
N LYS A 128 -12.36 -30.40 7.09
CA LYS A 128 -13.74 -30.84 7.35
C LYS A 128 -14.07 -30.49 8.80
N LEU A 129 -15.10 -29.66 9.01
CA LEU A 129 -15.53 -29.25 10.35
C LEU A 129 -15.78 -30.48 11.22
N THR A 130 -14.88 -30.73 12.15
CA THR A 130 -15.20 -31.46 13.38
C THR A 130 -15.65 -30.42 14.38
N SER A 131 -16.97 -30.23 14.54
CA SER A 131 -17.68 -29.49 15.61
C SER A 131 -18.27 -28.09 15.29
N SER A 132 -19.34 -27.76 16.03
CA SER A 132 -20.05 -26.48 16.10
C SER A 132 -19.18 -25.29 16.54
N LEU A 133 -18.02 -25.54 17.16
CA LEU A 133 -17.12 -24.52 17.70
C LEU A 133 -16.58 -23.56 16.63
N ASN A 134 -16.46 -24.01 15.38
CA ASN A 134 -15.96 -23.17 14.27
C ASN A 134 -17.02 -22.19 13.74
N VAL A 135 -18.31 -22.52 13.84
CA VAL A 135 -19.40 -21.61 13.46
C VAL A 135 -19.51 -20.46 14.45
N ASP A 136 -19.41 -20.77 15.75
CA ASP A 136 -19.45 -19.77 16.82
C ASP A 136 -18.22 -18.84 16.75
N GLU A 137 -17.03 -19.36 16.45
CA GLU A 137 -15.83 -18.54 16.22
C GLU A 137 -16.05 -17.58 15.04
N LEU A 138 -16.50 -18.09 13.88
CA LEU A 138 -16.82 -17.25 12.72
C LEU A 138 -17.85 -16.17 13.08
N ASN A 139 -18.96 -16.55 13.73
CA ASN A 139 -20.00 -15.63 14.14
C ASN A 139 -19.47 -14.49 15.04
N THR A 140 -18.48 -14.77 15.88
CA THR A 140 -17.94 -13.80 16.83
C THR A 140 -17.23 -12.62 16.13
N PHE A 141 -16.47 -12.89 15.07
CA PHE A 141 -15.69 -11.85 14.40
C PHE A 141 -16.23 -11.44 13.02
N PHE A 142 -16.94 -12.32 12.31
CA PHE A 142 -17.33 -12.14 10.91
C PHE A 142 -18.74 -11.54 10.74
N THR A 143 -19.66 -11.80 11.68
CA THR A 143 -21.06 -11.38 11.56
C THR A 143 -21.23 -9.86 11.66
N ASN A 144 -22.05 -9.29 10.76
CA ASN A 144 -22.34 -7.85 10.69
C ASN A 144 -21.04 -7.03 10.61
N ARG A 145 -20.19 -7.42 9.65
CA ARG A 145 -18.93 -6.72 9.36
C ARG A 145 -18.85 -6.20 7.94
N THR A 146 -18.22 -5.04 7.80
CA THR A 146 -17.92 -4.46 6.50
C THR A 146 -16.42 -4.33 6.29
N VAL A 147 -15.92 -4.91 5.21
CA VAL A 147 -14.52 -4.75 4.78
C VAL A 147 -14.49 -3.85 3.55
N LEU A 148 -13.58 -2.88 3.56
CA LEU A 148 -13.36 -1.95 2.46
C LEU A 148 -12.02 -2.22 1.78
N LEU A 149 -12.01 -2.40 0.47
CA LEU A 149 -10.81 -2.35 -0.37
C LEU A 149 -10.73 -0.97 -1.03
N ILE A 150 -9.57 -0.31 -0.95
CA ILE A 150 -9.28 0.94 -1.64
C ILE A 150 -8.02 0.72 -2.47
N GLY A 151 -8.16 0.81 -3.80
CA GLY A 151 -7.01 0.64 -4.69
C GLY A 151 -7.35 0.63 -6.17
N ASP A 152 -6.77 -0.35 -6.87
CA ASP A 152 -6.76 -0.46 -8.33
C ASP A 152 -8.04 -1.15 -8.85
N HIS A 153 -8.68 -0.50 -9.81
CA HIS A 153 -10.01 -0.92 -10.28
C HIS A 153 -10.06 -2.32 -10.90
N LYS A 154 -8.98 -2.80 -11.53
CA LYS A 154 -8.92 -4.18 -12.06
C LYS A 154 -8.68 -5.21 -10.96
N VAL A 155 -7.72 -4.93 -10.07
CA VAL A 155 -7.24 -5.89 -9.08
C VAL A 155 -8.23 -6.05 -7.95
N ASP A 156 -8.70 -4.95 -7.37
CA ASP A 156 -9.59 -5.02 -6.21
C ASP A 156 -11.01 -5.46 -6.60
N HIS A 157 -11.48 -5.10 -7.80
CA HIS A 157 -12.69 -5.70 -8.39
C HIS A 157 -12.58 -7.23 -8.42
N ALA A 158 -11.47 -7.75 -8.96
CA ALA A 158 -11.27 -9.18 -9.07
C ALA A 158 -11.16 -9.86 -7.70
N MET A 159 -10.52 -9.22 -6.71
CA MET A 159 -10.46 -9.77 -5.35
C MET A 159 -11.85 -9.91 -4.72
N VAL A 160 -12.74 -8.92 -4.90
CA VAL A 160 -14.14 -9.02 -4.47
C VAL A 160 -14.87 -10.12 -5.24
N SER A 161 -14.66 -10.19 -6.57
CA SER A 161 -15.30 -11.18 -7.45
C SER A 161 -14.90 -12.61 -7.08
N HIS A 162 -13.61 -12.86 -6.86
CA HIS A 162 -13.11 -14.15 -6.41
C HIS A 162 -13.71 -14.52 -5.06
N PHE A 163 -13.77 -13.60 -4.11
CA PHE A 163 -14.37 -13.87 -2.80
C PHE A 163 -15.83 -14.32 -2.95
N CYS A 164 -16.63 -13.60 -3.75
CA CYS A 164 -18.02 -14.01 -4.03
C CYS A 164 -18.12 -15.38 -4.67
N SER A 165 -17.35 -15.61 -5.73
CA SER A 165 -17.40 -16.88 -6.44
C SER A 165 -17.04 -18.05 -5.53
N LEU A 166 -16.00 -17.89 -4.70
CA LEU A 166 -15.56 -18.90 -3.73
C LEU A 166 -16.60 -19.16 -2.62
N THR A 167 -17.43 -18.17 -2.28
CA THR A 167 -18.52 -18.32 -1.29
C THR A 167 -19.85 -18.67 -1.94
N GLY A 168 -19.89 -18.93 -3.25
CA GLY A 168 -21.12 -19.28 -3.97
C GLY A 168 -22.08 -18.10 -4.21
N HIS A 169 -21.60 -16.87 -4.05
CA HIS A 169 -22.33 -15.63 -4.22
C HIS A 169 -21.95 -14.91 -5.52
N HIS A 170 -22.67 -13.83 -5.82
CA HIS A 170 -22.40 -12.98 -6.97
C HIS A 170 -21.86 -11.61 -6.53
N ILE A 171 -20.99 -11.06 -7.37
CA ILE A 171 -20.53 -9.69 -7.22
C ILE A 171 -21.58 -8.74 -7.79
N GLU A 172 -21.82 -7.65 -7.07
CA GLU A 172 -22.76 -6.61 -7.45
C GLU A 172 -22.02 -5.32 -7.82
N THR A 173 -22.51 -4.66 -8.86
CA THR A 173 -21.94 -3.40 -9.37
C THR A 173 -22.65 -2.21 -8.74
N VAL A 174 -21.87 -1.23 -8.29
CA VAL A 174 -22.37 0.08 -7.88
C VAL A 174 -22.04 1.07 -9.00
N ASP A 175 -22.97 1.27 -9.92
CA ASP A 175 -22.94 2.33 -10.92
C ASP A 175 -23.64 3.58 -10.38
N LYS A 176 -23.92 4.58 -11.23
CA LYS A 176 -24.60 5.81 -10.81
C LYS A 176 -26.11 5.61 -10.55
N GLU A 177 -26.71 4.55 -11.09
CA GLU A 177 -28.12 4.19 -10.91
C GLU A 177 -28.34 3.40 -9.62
N HIS A 178 -27.30 2.72 -9.14
CA HIS A 178 -27.34 2.01 -7.87
C HIS A 178 -27.68 2.98 -6.73
N PRO A 179 -28.51 2.59 -5.75
CA PRO A 179 -28.92 3.46 -4.63
C PRO A 179 -27.74 4.13 -3.91
N TRP A 180 -26.68 3.37 -3.63
CA TRP A 180 -25.45 3.90 -3.04
C TRP A 180 -24.53 4.64 -4.02
N GLY A 181 -24.77 4.51 -5.32
CA GLY A 181 -23.96 5.04 -6.40
C GLY A 181 -23.91 6.55 -6.48
N ASN A 182 -25.02 7.20 -6.14
CA ASN A 182 -25.11 8.66 -6.13
C ASN A 182 -24.02 9.30 -5.26
N SER A 183 -23.67 8.67 -4.13
CA SER A 183 -22.63 9.15 -3.22
C SER A 183 -21.22 9.12 -3.83
N LEU A 184 -20.95 8.19 -4.74
CA LEU A 184 -19.67 8.05 -5.45
C LEU A 184 -19.61 8.88 -6.75
N ASN A 185 -20.76 9.36 -7.21
CA ASN A 185 -20.88 10.18 -8.41
C ASN A 185 -21.08 11.68 -8.11
N THR A 186 -21.50 12.05 -6.90
CA THR A 186 -21.73 13.44 -6.51
C THR A 186 -20.42 14.13 -6.14
N VAL A 187 -19.75 14.68 -7.13
CA VAL A 187 -18.50 15.43 -6.94
C VAL A 187 -18.81 16.88 -6.54
N PRO A 188 -18.27 17.39 -5.42
CA PRO A 188 -18.42 18.79 -5.04
C PRO A 188 -17.93 19.76 -6.14
N PRO A 189 -18.63 20.89 -6.39
CA PRO A 189 -18.31 21.80 -7.51
C PRO A 189 -16.86 22.31 -7.54
N ARG A 190 -16.20 22.37 -6.36
CA ARG A 190 -14.82 22.82 -6.21
C ARG A 190 -13.79 21.98 -6.98
N HIS A 191 -14.10 20.74 -7.30
CA HIS A 191 -13.19 19.83 -8.02
C HIS A 191 -13.36 19.88 -9.54
N GLY A 192 -14.37 20.62 -10.01
CA GLY A 192 -14.87 20.50 -11.39
C GLY A 192 -15.62 19.19 -11.60
N PHE A 193 -16.50 19.16 -12.60
CA PHE A 193 -17.22 17.96 -12.98
C PHE A 193 -16.58 17.35 -14.23
N THR A 194 -16.15 16.09 -14.13
CA THR A 194 -15.82 15.28 -15.31
C THR A 194 -16.84 14.15 -15.36
N PRO A 195 -17.74 14.12 -16.36
CA PRO A 195 -18.69 13.03 -16.48
C PRO A 195 -17.92 11.73 -16.74
N ILE A 196 -18.14 10.72 -15.89
CA ILE A 196 -17.83 9.34 -16.26
C ILE A 196 -18.76 9.00 -17.43
N ASP A 197 -18.27 8.22 -18.40
CA ASP A 197 -19.11 7.71 -19.47
C ASP A 197 -20.34 6.99 -18.90
N ARG A 198 -21.45 6.99 -19.66
CA ARG A 198 -22.76 6.61 -19.11
C ARG A 198 -22.74 5.16 -18.59
N ASN A 199 -22.78 5.03 -17.26
CA ASN A 199 -22.96 3.80 -16.46
C ASN A 199 -21.67 3.00 -16.18
N GLY A 200 -20.50 3.66 -16.15
CA GLY A 200 -19.28 3.03 -15.66
C GLY A 200 -19.38 2.63 -14.16
N PRO A 201 -18.78 1.50 -13.75
CA PRO A 201 -18.83 1.04 -12.37
C PRO A 201 -17.98 1.93 -11.45
N LEU A 202 -18.56 2.38 -10.33
CA LEU A 202 -17.92 3.24 -9.33
C LEU A 202 -17.32 2.45 -8.17
N ALA A 203 -17.97 1.34 -7.83
CA ALA A 203 -17.57 0.38 -6.81
C ALA A 203 -18.17 -0.99 -7.12
N HIS A 204 -17.73 -2.00 -6.40
CA HIS A 204 -18.35 -3.33 -6.43
C HIS A 204 -18.42 -3.89 -5.02
N TYR A 205 -19.37 -4.80 -4.77
CA TYR A 205 -19.46 -5.47 -3.49
C TYR A 205 -19.87 -6.93 -3.58
N CYS A 206 -19.52 -7.65 -2.53
CA CYS A 206 -19.95 -8.99 -2.22
C CYS A 206 -20.75 -8.97 -0.92
N TYR A 207 -21.96 -9.51 -0.93
CA TYR A 207 -22.78 -9.64 0.27
C TYR A 207 -23.07 -11.10 0.59
N LEU A 208 -22.77 -11.52 1.83
CA LEU A 208 -23.08 -12.84 2.36
C LEU A 208 -24.20 -12.68 3.40
N PRO A 209 -25.47 -12.98 3.06
CA PRO A 209 -26.62 -12.78 3.93
C PRO A 209 -26.59 -13.67 5.19
N GLU A 210 -25.94 -14.83 5.15
CA GLU A 210 -25.82 -15.76 6.29
C GLU A 210 -25.11 -15.12 7.49
N TYR A 211 -24.16 -14.23 7.21
CA TYR A 211 -23.35 -13.54 8.21
C TYR A 211 -23.61 -12.04 8.24
N ASP A 212 -24.49 -11.51 7.38
CA ASP A 212 -24.62 -10.06 7.17
C ASP A 212 -23.25 -9.39 6.92
N PHE A 213 -22.40 -10.06 6.15
CA PHE A 213 -21.04 -9.64 5.83
C PHE A 213 -21.01 -8.93 4.48
N LEU A 214 -20.34 -7.78 4.43
CA LEU A 214 -20.18 -6.99 3.21
C LEU A 214 -18.70 -6.74 2.92
N LEU A 215 -18.21 -7.21 1.78
CA LEU A 215 -16.91 -6.83 1.23
C LEU A 215 -17.14 -5.88 0.06
N THR A 216 -16.62 -4.66 0.12
CA THR A 216 -16.80 -3.66 -0.95
C THR A 216 -15.46 -3.06 -1.38
N SER A 217 -15.34 -2.73 -2.66
CA SER A 217 -14.15 -2.09 -3.24
C SER A 217 -14.51 -0.73 -3.85
N VAL A 218 -13.74 0.30 -3.50
CA VAL A 218 -13.78 1.63 -4.13
C VAL A 218 -12.43 1.96 -4.75
N TYR A 219 -12.43 2.81 -5.78
CA TYR A 219 -11.25 3.01 -6.61
C TYR A 219 -10.62 4.39 -6.46
N SER A 220 -9.30 4.44 -6.53
CA SER A 220 -8.49 5.66 -6.51
C SER A 220 -7.59 5.73 -7.74
N TYR A 221 -6.93 6.88 -7.94
CA TYR A 221 -6.02 7.11 -9.06
C TYR A 221 -4.55 7.22 -8.62
N GLY A 222 -4.20 6.40 -7.63
CA GLY A 222 -2.88 6.37 -7.01
C GLY A 222 -2.60 7.57 -6.12
N ALA A 223 -1.33 7.92 -5.98
CA ALA A 223 -0.82 9.06 -5.21
C ALA A 223 -0.97 10.41 -5.93
N ASP A 224 -1.72 10.46 -7.04
CA ASP A 224 -1.84 11.65 -7.88
C ASP A 224 -2.32 12.89 -7.11
N VAL A 225 -1.78 14.04 -7.51
CA VAL A 225 -2.08 15.36 -6.93
C VAL A 225 -2.35 16.41 -8.01
N ALA A 226 -2.22 16.05 -9.29
CA ALA A 226 -2.17 16.99 -10.40
C ALA A 226 -3.30 16.77 -11.42
N GLU A 227 -4.34 16.02 -11.06
CA GLU A 227 -5.44 15.67 -11.97
C GLU A 227 -4.95 15.03 -13.28
N SER A 228 -3.91 14.19 -13.17
CA SER A 228 -3.15 13.60 -14.29
C SER A 228 -4.01 12.71 -15.19
N TRP A 229 -5.14 12.24 -14.66
CA TRP A 229 -6.05 11.29 -15.31
C TRP A 229 -7.31 11.94 -15.86
N LYS A 230 -7.42 13.27 -15.75
CA LYS A 230 -8.58 13.99 -16.25
C LYS A 230 -8.75 13.76 -17.76
N GLY A 231 -9.94 13.32 -18.15
CA GLY A 231 -10.30 13.05 -19.54
C GLY A 231 -10.14 11.60 -19.98
N GLU A 232 -9.56 10.73 -19.14
CA GLU A 232 -9.57 9.28 -19.39
C GLU A 232 -10.97 8.70 -19.10
N GLY A 233 -11.41 7.68 -19.83
CA GLY A 233 -12.79 7.15 -19.74
C GLY A 233 -13.13 6.54 -18.37
N LEU A 234 -12.13 6.01 -17.67
CA LEU A 234 -12.25 5.44 -16.32
C LEU A 234 -12.12 6.48 -15.20
N TYR A 235 -11.89 7.75 -15.54
CA TYR A 235 -11.66 8.80 -14.57
C TYR A 235 -12.97 9.41 -14.04
N ASN A 236 -13.03 9.55 -12.72
CA ASN A 236 -14.08 10.16 -11.94
C ASN A 236 -13.44 11.15 -10.98
N ALA A 237 -13.81 12.41 -11.03
CA ALA A 237 -13.24 13.41 -10.12
C ALA A 237 -13.60 13.09 -8.64
N PRO A 238 -12.76 13.48 -7.67
CA PRO A 238 -11.44 14.12 -7.80
C PRO A 238 -10.30 13.10 -7.98
N SER A 239 -9.13 13.55 -8.50
CA SER A 239 -7.91 12.72 -8.50
C SER A 239 -7.26 12.68 -7.12
N LEU A 240 -7.31 13.79 -6.37
CA LEU A 240 -6.68 13.84 -5.05
C LEU A 240 -7.34 12.82 -4.12
N PHE A 241 -6.54 11.85 -3.67
CA PHE A 241 -7.00 10.75 -2.83
C PHE A 241 -7.73 11.24 -1.57
N GLU A 242 -7.18 12.25 -0.90
CA GLU A 242 -7.75 12.77 0.34
C GLU A 242 -9.16 13.32 0.15
N ASP A 243 -9.43 13.96 -1.00
CA ASP A 243 -10.76 14.46 -1.33
C ASP A 243 -11.71 13.30 -1.71
N ARG A 244 -11.23 12.23 -2.36
CA ARG A 244 -12.05 11.03 -2.60
C ARG A 244 -12.52 10.41 -1.29
N VAL A 245 -11.64 10.33 -0.29
CA VAL A 245 -11.98 9.81 1.04
C VAL A 245 -13.11 10.63 1.67
N THR A 246 -12.99 11.96 1.68
CA THR A 246 -13.98 12.82 2.36
C THR A 246 -15.27 12.99 1.57
N ASP A 247 -15.17 13.12 0.26
CA ASP A 247 -16.26 13.59 -0.58
C ASP A 247 -17.01 12.44 -1.25
N LEU A 248 -16.39 11.26 -1.40
CA LEU A 248 -17.01 10.09 -2.04
C LEU A 248 -17.15 8.91 -1.07
N TYR A 249 -16.05 8.46 -0.45
CA TYR A 249 -16.07 7.21 0.31
C TYR A 249 -16.81 7.33 1.64
N GLN A 250 -16.64 8.43 2.38
CA GLN A 250 -17.41 8.66 3.60
C GLN A 250 -18.93 8.76 3.31
N PRO A 251 -19.39 9.52 2.30
CA PRO A 251 -20.79 9.49 1.87
C PRO A 251 -21.28 8.10 1.45
N TYR A 252 -20.46 7.31 0.75
CA TYR A 252 -20.81 5.93 0.38
C TYR A 252 -21.09 5.04 1.60
N PHE A 253 -20.32 5.17 2.67
CA PHE A 253 -20.62 4.46 3.92
C PHE A 253 -21.85 4.99 4.65
N LYS A 254 -22.18 6.28 4.51
CA LYS A 254 -23.43 6.84 5.05
C LYS A 254 -24.64 6.31 4.29
N ALA A 255 -24.54 6.19 2.97
CA ALA A 255 -25.56 5.58 2.11
C ALA A 255 -25.83 4.13 2.51
N MET A 256 -24.78 3.31 2.64
CA MET A 256 -24.89 1.91 3.10
C MET A 256 -25.49 1.75 4.50
N ALA A 257 -25.29 2.73 5.39
CA ALA A 257 -25.86 2.74 6.73
C ALA A 257 -27.28 3.36 6.80
N SER A 258 -27.77 3.94 5.69
CA SER A 258 -29.03 4.66 5.67
C SER A 258 -30.22 3.71 5.64
N SER A 259 -31.21 3.96 6.50
CA SER A 259 -32.51 3.30 6.43
C SER A 259 -33.42 3.84 5.33
N SER A 260 -33.05 4.97 4.70
CA SER A 260 -33.81 5.55 3.59
C SER A 260 -33.42 4.99 2.21
N GLU A 261 -32.23 4.38 2.11
CA GLU A 261 -31.69 3.82 0.87
C GLU A 261 -31.76 2.29 0.91
N THR A 262 -32.98 1.76 1.04
CA THR A 262 -33.25 0.31 1.13
C THR A 262 -34.05 -0.20 -0.05
N SER A 263 -33.73 -1.40 -0.50
CA SER A 263 -34.50 -2.17 -1.47
C SER A 263 -34.41 -3.66 -1.09
N PRO A 264 -35.38 -4.52 -1.44
CA PRO A 264 -35.26 -5.97 -1.23
C PRO A 264 -34.02 -6.59 -1.89
N ALA A 265 -33.48 -5.94 -2.92
CA ALA A 265 -32.25 -6.35 -3.61
C ALA A 265 -30.97 -5.82 -2.96
N LEU A 266 -31.06 -4.95 -1.95
CA LEU A 266 -29.88 -4.41 -1.26
C LEU A 266 -29.60 -5.17 0.04
N PRO A 267 -28.32 -5.22 0.45
CA PRO A 267 -27.94 -5.60 1.80
C PRO A 267 -28.68 -4.79 2.87
N LYS A 268 -28.84 -5.39 4.05
CA LYS A 268 -29.43 -4.70 5.20
C LYS A 268 -28.62 -3.44 5.54
N PRO A 269 -29.28 -2.35 5.98
CA PRO A 269 -28.58 -1.15 6.42
C PRO A 269 -27.50 -1.48 7.44
N ARG A 270 -26.29 -0.98 7.18
CA ARG A 270 -25.15 -1.21 8.07
C ARG A 270 -25.37 -0.49 9.38
N VAL A 271 -25.01 -1.13 10.49
CA VAL A 271 -25.17 -0.55 11.84
C VAL A 271 -24.35 0.73 12.02
N ARG A 272 -23.25 0.88 11.26
CA ARG A 272 -22.37 2.05 11.33
C ARG A 272 -21.95 2.47 9.92
N ALA A 273 -21.80 3.78 9.73
CA ALA A 273 -21.22 4.39 8.53
C ALA A 273 -19.67 4.35 8.54
N GLU A 274 -19.10 3.22 8.97
CA GLU A 274 -17.66 2.99 8.99
C GLU A 274 -17.37 1.50 8.67
N PRO A 275 -16.26 1.19 7.98
CA PRO A 275 -15.82 -0.19 7.84
C PRO A 275 -15.24 -0.72 9.15
N ASP A 276 -15.15 -2.04 9.26
CA ASP A 276 -14.48 -2.75 10.35
C ASP A 276 -13.00 -3.02 10.04
N LEU A 277 -12.67 -3.14 8.74
CA LEU A 277 -11.32 -3.34 8.23
C LEU A 277 -11.16 -2.63 6.89
N ILE A 278 -10.00 -2.01 6.67
CA ILE A 278 -9.66 -1.35 5.40
C ILE A 278 -8.41 -1.99 4.84
N PHE A 279 -8.47 -2.50 3.62
CA PHE A 279 -7.29 -2.78 2.80
C PHE A 279 -7.03 -1.60 1.88
N PHE A 280 -5.81 -1.13 1.86
CA PHE A 280 -5.35 -0.03 1.03
C PHE A 280 -4.18 -0.49 0.16
N ASN A 281 -4.22 -0.17 -1.12
CA ASN A 281 -3.10 -0.28 -2.04
C ASN A 281 -3.06 0.91 -3.00
N SER A 282 -1.84 1.29 -3.40
CA SER A 282 -1.58 2.30 -4.43
C SER A 282 -0.28 1.92 -5.13
N GLY A 283 -0.37 1.38 -6.35
CA GLY A 283 0.81 0.98 -7.10
C GLY A 283 0.63 1.04 -8.60
N LEU A 284 -0.38 0.37 -9.16
CA LEU A 284 -0.50 0.27 -10.62
C LEU A 284 -0.84 1.61 -11.26
N TRP A 285 -1.73 2.42 -10.67
CA TRP A 285 -1.96 3.79 -11.12
C TRP A 285 -0.69 4.68 -11.03
N ASP A 286 0.13 4.54 -9.98
CA ASP A 286 1.38 5.30 -9.85
C ASP A 286 2.39 4.92 -10.94
N LEU A 287 2.51 3.61 -11.20
CA LEU A 287 3.36 3.07 -12.26
C LEU A 287 2.87 3.51 -13.66
N ALA A 288 1.55 3.49 -13.90
CA ALA A 288 0.96 3.99 -15.13
C ALA A 288 1.30 5.47 -15.37
N ARG A 289 1.23 6.29 -14.31
CA ARG A 289 1.56 7.72 -14.39
C ARG A 289 3.02 7.92 -14.78
N TRP A 290 3.92 7.21 -14.12
CA TRP A 290 5.35 7.33 -14.40
C TRP A 290 5.73 6.76 -15.76
N ALA A 291 5.09 5.68 -16.20
CA ALA A 291 5.27 5.18 -17.55
C ALA A 291 4.90 6.25 -18.59
N ARG A 292 3.76 6.93 -18.42
CA ARG A 292 3.35 8.06 -19.30
C ARG A 292 4.38 9.19 -19.30
N GLN A 293 4.87 9.61 -18.14
CA GLN A 293 5.89 10.64 -18.03
C GLN A 293 7.23 10.24 -18.68
N ASP A 294 7.64 8.99 -18.50
CA ASP A 294 8.88 8.46 -19.07
C ASP A 294 8.79 8.43 -20.61
N ILE A 295 7.63 8.05 -21.15
CA ILE A 295 7.36 8.10 -22.60
C ILE A 295 7.47 9.53 -23.12
N ASP A 296 6.79 10.47 -22.48
CA ASP A 296 6.76 11.87 -22.89
C ASP A 296 8.16 12.52 -22.83
N THR A 297 9.06 11.99 -22.00
CA THR A 297 10.44 12.48 -21.82
C THR A 297 11.50 11.63 -22.51
N GLY A 298 11.11 10.53 -23.17
CA GLY A 298 12.02 9.62 -23.88
C GLY A 298 12.90 8.75 -22.98
N VAL A 299 12.52 8.55 -21.72
CA VAL A 299 13.23 7.70 -20.74
C VAL A 299 12.83 6.22 -20.91
N GLY A 300 13.76 5.30 -20.65
CA GLY A 300 13.52 3.86 -20.76
C GLY A 300 12.49 3.35 -19.74
N LEU A 301 11.49 2.59 -20.20
CA LEU A 301 10.43 2.03 -19.34
C LEU A 301 10.87 0.82 -18.49
N ILE A 302 12.05 0.27 -18.77
CA ILE A 302 12.68 -0.83 -18.03
C ILE A 302 13.55 -0.29 -16.88
N GLU A 303 13.91 0.99 -16.94
CA GLU A 303 14.77 1.62 -15.95
C GLU A 303 14.09 1.70 -14.58
N ASN A 304 14.92 1.82 -13.55
CA ASN A 304 14.47 1.93 -12.17
C ASN A 304 13.73 3.24 -11.95
N LEU A 305 12.85 3.27 -10.95
CA LEU A 305 12.32 4.53 -10.44
C LEU A 305 13.46 5.38 -9.87
N SER A 306 13.41 6.68 -10.16
CA SER A 306 14.33 7.64 -9.56
C SER A 306 14.12 7.72 -8.05
N GLU A 307 15.18 8.12 -7.35
CA GLU A 307 15.15 8.37 -5.92
C GLU A 307 14.03 9.35 -5.53
N GLU A 308 13.90 10.45 -6.30
CA GLU A 308 12.85 11.45 -6.11
C GLU A 308 11.44 10.84 -6.16
N ARG A 309 11.15 9.99 -7.15
CA ARG A 309 9.83 9.32 -7.27
C ARG A 309 9.54 8.41 -6.07
N ILE A 310 10.54 7.67 -5.62
CA ILE A 310 10.41 6.76 -4.47
C ILE A 310 10.14 7.54 -3.19
N PHE A 311 10.93 8.57 -2.89
CA PHE A 311 10.73 9.38 -1.68
C PHE A 311 9.43 10.18 -1.71
N TRP A 312 9.07 10.74 -2.87
CA TRP A 312 7.79 11.40 -3.05
C TRP A 312 6.63 10.44 -2.80
N TRP A 313 6.68 9.23 -3.38
CA TRP A 313 5.64 8.22 -3.20
C TRP A 313 5.52 7.80 -1.73
N ARG A 314 6.63 7.55 -1.04
CA ARG A 314 6.66 7.25 0.41
C ARG A 314 5.94 8.33 1.22
N ALA A 315 6.27 9.59 0.96
CA ALA A 315 5.66 10.73 1.67
C ALA A 315 4.17 10.89 1.35
N ARG A 316 3.74 10.61 0.11
CA ARG A 316 2.33 10.60 -0.29
C ARG A 316 1.52 9.50 0.38
N MET A 317 2.07 8.30 0.50
CA MET A 317 1.40 7.20 1.21
C MET A 317 1.08 7.56 2.66
N VAL A 318 1.99 8.28 3.33
CA VAL A 318 1.75 8.77 4.70
C VAL A 318 0.55 9.73 4.77
N ASP A 319 0.43 10.67 3.83
CA ASP A 319 -0.72 11.58 3.80
C ASP A 319 -2.04 10.83 3.51
N MET A 320 -2.04 9.90 2.54
CA MET A 320 -3.22 9.11 2.15
C MET A 320 -3.72 8.25 3.31
N LEU A 321 -2.83 7.51 3.95
CA LEU A 321 -3.14 6.70 5.14
C LEU A 321 -3.60 7.57 6.32
N THR A 322 -3.01 8.76 6.48
CA THR A 322 -3.45 9.74 7.48
C THR A 322 -4.87 10.22 7.18
N SER A 323 -5.23 10.41 5.91
CA SER A 323 -6.59 10.80 5.51
C SER A 323 -7.61 9.70 5.81
N ILE A 324 -7.30 8.43 5.49
CA ILE A 324 -8.14 7.28 5.87
C ILE A 324 -8.37 7.26 7.39
N ARG A 325 -7.30 7.38 8.19
CA ARG A 325 -7.40 7.43 9.66
C ARG A 325 -8.15 8.66 10.17
N LYS A 326 -8.12 9.77 9.44
CA LYS A 326 -8.93 10.96 9.78
C LYS A 326 -10.41 10.70 9.55
N ALA A 327 -10.76 10.04 8.45
CA ALA A 327 -12.12 9.70 8.07
C ALA A 327 -12.75 8.63 8.96
N TRP A 328 -12.00 7.58 9.29
CA TRP A 328 -12.47 6.48 10.15
C TRP A 328 -11.46 6.19 11.26
N LYS A 329 -11.88 6.42 12.51
CA LYS A 329 -10.98 6.37 13.68
C LYS A 329 -10.70 4.96 14.19
N LYS A 330 -11.67 4.06 14.05
CA LYS A 330 -11.65 2.73 14.65
C LYS A 330 -11.06 1.60 13.78
N PRO A 331 -11.36 1.49 12.48
CA PRO A 331 -10.94 0.32 11.71
C PRO A 331 -9.41 0.21 11.66
N ARG A 332 -8.91 -1.03 11.65
CA ARG A 332 -7.52 -1.26 11.29
C ARG A 332 -7.33 -0.96 9.81
N ILE A 333 -6.18 -0.37 9.46
CA ILE A 333 -5.77 -0.16 8.08
C ILE A 333 -4.68 -1.17 7.76
N VAL A 334 -4.93 -2.00 6.76
CA VAL A 334 -3.99 -2.94 6.17
C VAL A 334 -3.45 -2.31 4.89
N TRP A 335 -2.18 -1.95 4.90
CA TRP A 335 -1.49 -1.51 3.70
C TRP A 335 -0.92 -2.75 2.99
N ARG A 336 -1.57 -3.13 1.90
CA ARG A 336 -1.17 -4.25 1.05
C ARG A 336 -0.10 -3.79 0.06
N ASP A 337 0.96 -4.56 -0.12
CA ASP A 337 1.93 -4.30 -1.19
C ASP A 337 1.37 -4.69 -2.57
N THR A 338 1.99 -4.20 -3.64
CA THR A 338 1.50 -4.40 -5.01
C THR A 338 2.03 -5.73 -5.54
N HIS A 339 1.13 -6.62 -5.95
CA HIS A 339 1.52 -7.92 -6.49
C HIS A 339 2.32 -7.79 -7.79
N PHE A 340 3.03 -8.85 -8.15
CA PHE A 340 3.73 -8.94 -9.44
C PHE A 340 2.80 -9.59 -10.46
N PRO A 341 2.24 -8.85 -11.42
CA PRO A 341 1.53 -9.49 -12.50
C PRO A 341 2.52 -10.21 -13.43
N LEU A 342 2.05 -11.20 -14.20
CA LEU A 342 2.93 -12.00 -15.05
C LEU A 342 3.43 -11.16 -16.23
N ALA A 343 4.74 -11.21 -16.45
CA ALA A 343 5.44 -10.48 -17.51
C ALA A 343 5.28 -11.11 -18.91
N THR A 344 4.53 -12.22 -19.04
CA THR A 344 4.41 -13.00 -20.28
C THR A 344 3.53 -12.34 -21.34
N GLU A 345 2.63 -11.44 -20.93
CA GLU A 345 1.87 -10.58 -21.83
C GLU A 345 2.22 -9.13 -21.55
N ALA A 346 2.47 -8.35 -22.61
CA ALA A 346 2.77 -6.93 -22.49
C ALA A 346 1.53 -6.20 -21.97
N THR A 347 1.39 -6.11 -20.64
CA THR A 347 0.39 -5.23 -20.07
C THR A 347 0.81 -3.80 -20.39
N THR A 348 -0.03 -3.09 -21.13
CA THR A 348 0.26 -1.73 -21.53
C THR A 348 -0.50 -0.70 -20.70
N VAL A 349 -0.01 0.55 -20.70
CA VAL A 349 -0.75 1.69 -20.16
C VAL A 349 -2.11 1.81 -20.86
N GLU A 350 -2.14 1.60 -22.17
CA GLU A 350 -3.36 1.67 -22.99
C GLU A 350 -4.38 0.60 -22.58
N SER A 351 -3.92 -0.64 -22.35
CA SER A 351 -4.75 -1.75 -21.87
C SER A 351 -5.32 -1.47 -20.48
N PHE A 352 -4.48 -0.98 -19.57
CA PHE A 352 -4.88 -0.61 -18.22
C PHE A 352 -5.98 0.49 -18.20
N LEU A 353 -5.88 1.45 -19.12
CA LEU A 353 -6.84 2.55 -19.26
C LEU A 353 -8.08 2.19 -20.11
N GLY A 354 -8.10 1.02 -20.76
CA GLY A 354 -9.19 0.61 -21.66
C GLY A 354 -9.24 1.39 -22.97
N ILE A 355 -8.10 1.88 -23.47
CA ILE A 355 -7.97 2.70 -24.69
C ILE A 355 -7.17 1.98 -25.80
N GLU A 356 -7.21 0.65 -25.79
CA GLU A 356 -6.55 -0.20 -26.79
C GLU A 356 -6.98 0.19 -28.22
N GLY A 357 -6.01 0.23 -29.16
CA GLY A 357 -6.27 0.58 -30.56
C GLY A 357 -6.11 2.06 -30.92
N GLN A 358 -5.84 2.96 -29.94
CA GLN A 358 -5.34 4.30 -30.26
C GLN A 358 -3.91 4.21 -30.84
N PRO A 359 -3.46 5.15 -31.71
CA PRO A 359 -2.14 5.10 -32.36
C PRO A 359 -0.95 5.26 -31.40
N ARG A 360 -1.16 5.24 -30.08
CA ARG A 360 -0.11 5.20 -29.08
C ARG A 360 0.51 3.80 -29.07
N LYS A 361 1.85 3.74 -29.02
CA LYS A 361 2.60 2.47 -29.02
C LYS A 361 2.19 1.63 -27.81
N ASN A 362 2.28 0.30 -27.89
CA ASN A 362 2.00 -0.61 -26.77
C ASN A 362 3.05 -0.43 -25.66
N HIS A 363 2.83 0.52 -24.74
CA HIS A 363 3.85 0.89 -23.76
C HIS A 363 3.77 0.04 -22.50
N PRO A 364 4.86 -0.62 -22.06
CA PRO A 364 4.89 -1.37 -20.81
C PRO A 364 4.35 -0.55 -19.63
N LEU A 365 3.33 -1.08 -18.95
CA LEU A 365 2.74 -0.47 -17.76
C LEU A 365 3.72 -0.45 -16.58
N TYR A 366 4.50 -1.52 -16.43
CA TYR A 366 5.42 -1.70 -15.32
C TYR A 366 6.64 -2.54 -15.73
N HIS A 367 7.68 -2.45 -14.91
CA HIS A 367 8.77 -3.41 -14.85
C HIS A 367 8.79 -4.00 -13.44
N ALA A 368 9.07 -5.30 -13.30
CA ALA A 368 9.04 -5.98 -11.99
C ALA A 368 9.94 -5.30 -10.96
N ASN A 369 11.06 -4.72 -11.39
CA ASN A 369 11.94 -3.99 -10.47
C ASN A 369 11.29 -2.72 -9.89
N ARG A 370 10.43 -2.02 -10.65
CA ARG A 370 9.71 -0.84 -10.15
C ARG A 370 8.69 -1.24 -9.07
N ILE A 371 7.99 -2.36 -9.25
CA ILE A 371 7.10 -2.93 -8.23
C ILE A 371 7.91 -3.30 -6.98
N ALA A 372 9.07 -3.96 -7.16
CA ALA A 372 9.95 -4.29 -6.04
C ALA A 372 10.41 -3.03 -5.28
N GLN A 373 10.78 -1.95 -5.98
CA GLN A 373 11.14 -0.67 -5.36
C GLN A 373 9.99 -0.08 -4.53
N LEU A 374 8.74 -0.10 -5.03
CA LEU A 374 7.57 0.38 -4.28
C LEU A 374 7.28 -0.50 -3.05
N ASN A 375 7.34 -1.82 -3.20
CA ASN A 375 7.08 -2.75 -2.09
C ASN A 375 8.16 -2.62 -0.99
N GLN A 376 9.42 -2.37 -1.36
CA GLN A 376 10.47 -2.08 -0.38
C GLN A 376 10.32 -0.69 0.24
N ALA A 377 9.91 0.30 -0.55
CA ALA A 377 9.61 1.64 -0.05
C ALA A 377 8.48 1.61 0.99
N GLN A 378 7.43 0.83 0.77
CA GLN A 378 6.38 0.59 1.76
C GLN A 378 6.92 -0.02 3.05
N ARG A 379 7.72 -1.09 2.94
CA ARG A 379 8.33 -1.73 4.12
C ARG A 379 9.16 -0.74 4.93
N SER A 380 9.96 0.10 4.27
CA SER A 380 10.76 1.13 4.95
C SER A 380 9.91 2.17 5.70
N VAL A 381 8.68 2.44 5.25
CA VAL A 381 7.75 3.36 5.94
C VAL A 381 7.11 2.68 7.16
N LEU A 382 6.76 1.40 7.04
CA LEU A 382 6.18 0.59 8.13
C LEU A 382 7.21 0.26 9.22
N GLU A 383 8.43 -0.06 8.81
CA GLU A 383 9.55 -0.48 9.64
C GLU A 383 10.69 0.55 9.52
N ALA A 384 10.46 1.74 10.08
CA ALA A 384 11.47 2.79 10.08
C ALA A 384 12.74 2.32 10.81
N HIS A 385 13.89 2.47 10.15
CA HIS A 385 15.21 2.15 10.70
C HIS A 385 16.03 3.43 10.90
N GLY A 386 16.65 3.58 12.07
CA GLY A 386 17.50 4.73 12.38
C GLY A 386 16.73 6.05 12.32
N GLU A 387 17.24 7.00 11.54
CA GLU A 387 16.66 8.34 11.36
C GLU A 387 15.67 8.43 10.18
N ASP A 388 15.36 7.31 9.50
CA ASP A 388 14.48 7.27 8.34
C ASP A 388 12.99 7.42 8.73
N VAL A 389 12.60 8.64 9.13
CA VAL A 389 11.22 8.99 9.49
C VAL A 389 10.54 9.64 8.31
N THR A 390 9.68 8.88 7.63
CA THR A 390 8.85 9.42 6.53
C THR A 390 7.73 10.32 7.09
N LYS A 391 7.60 11.52 6.52
CA LYS A 391 6.53 12.49 6.82
C LYS A 391 5.66 12.68 5.58
N GLY A 392 4.46 13.20 5.78
CA GLY A 392 3.58 13.59 4.68
C GLY A 392 4.25 14.56 3.71
N GLU A 393 3.92 14.43 2.43
CA GLU A 393 4.41 15.33 1.38
C GLU A 393 3.62 16.65 1.39
N ARG A 394 2.29 16.55 1.37
CA ARG A 394 1.39 17.71 1.41
C ARG A 394 1.28 18.29 2.81
N GLN A 395 1.27 17.43 3.83
CA GLN A 395 1.18 17.84 5.23
C GLN A 395 2.40 17.30 5.98
N ARG A 396 3.43 18.14 6.16
CA ARG A 396 4.67 17.78 6.87
C ARG A 396 4.46 17.36 8.33
N SER A 397 3.30 17.66 8.92
CA SER A 397 2.88 17.18 10.25
C SER A 397 2.31 15.76 10.24
N SER A 398 1.87 15.23 9.08
CA SER A 398 1.39 13.85 8.95
C SER A 398 2.49 12.86 9.29
N ARG A 399 2.09 11.81 9.99
CA ARG A 399 2.92 10.65 10.35
C ARG A 399 2.12 9.41 10.05
N LEU A 400 2.81 8.32 9.74
CA LEU A 400 2.16 7.02 9.57
C LEU A 400 1.29 6.71 10.81
N PRO A 401 -0.01 6.46 10.66
CA PRO A 401 -0.84 6.04 11.78
C PRO A 401 -0.29 4.75 12.42
N SER A 402 -0.26 4.72 13.75
CA SER A 402 0.44 3.68 14.53
C SER A 402 -0.17 2.27 14.45
N ASP A 403 -1.37 2.17 13.87
CA ASP A 403 -2.15 0.95 13.71
C ASP A 403 -2.32 0.54 12.25
N VAL A 404 -1.57 1.17 11.32
CA VAL A 404 -1.37 0.63 9.97
C VAL A 404 -0.46 -0.60 10.07
N VAL A 405 -0.86 -1.68 9.40
CA VAL A 405 -0.06 -2.90 9.29
C VAL A 405 0.23 -3.21 7.83
N GLY A 406 1.41 -3.74 7.53
CA GLY A 406 1.76 -4.21 6.20
C GLY A 406 1.28 -5.63 5.95
N VAL A 407 0.85 -5.92 4.73
CA VAL A 407 0.64 -7.29 4.25
C VAL A 407 1.52 -7.54 3.02
N PRO A 408 2.41 -8.55 3.06
CA PRO A 408 3.33 -8.91 1.97
C PRO A 408 2.64 -9.72 0.85
N PHE A 409 1.52 -9.21 0.35
CA PHE A 409 0.67 -9.84 -0.65
C PHE A 409 1.42 -10.26 -1.92
N ALA A 410 2.33 -9.42 -2.40
CA ALA A 410 3.17 -9.69 -3.56
C ALA A 410 4.10 -10.87 -3.34
N GLN A 411 4.55 -11.10 -2.11
CA GLN A 411 5.35 -12.27 -1.76
C GLN A 411 4.47 -13.52 -1.62
N ILE A 412 3.28 -13.38 -1.01
CA ILE A 412 2.33 -14.47 -0.85
C ILE A 412 1.89 -15.02 -2.22
N LEU A 413 1.68 -14.14 -3.19
CA LEU A 413 1.24 -14.49 -4.54
C LEU A 413 2.39 -14.72 -5.53
N MET A 414 3.64 -14.62 -5.10
CA MET A 414 4.78 -14.73 -6.00
C MET A 414 4.82 -16.11 -6.65
N GLY A 415 5.00 -16.13 -7.98
CA GLY A 415 5.09 -17.36 -8.76
C GLY A 415 3.78 -18.12 -8.95
N GLN A 416 2.64 -17.53 -8.54
CA GLN A 416 1.32 -18.10 -8.77
C GLN A 416 0.71 -17.60 -10.08
N ASP A 417 -0.21 -18.39 -10.64
CA ASP A 417 -0.88 -18.08 -11.91
C ASP A 417 -1.73 -16.80 -11.80
N GLN A 418 -1.86 -16.10 -12.93
CA GLN A 418 -2.78 -14.95 -13.07
C GLN A 418 -4.12 -15.41 -13.65
N SER A 419 -5.10 -14.52 -13.63
CA SER A 419 -6.37 -14.72 -14.34
C SER A 419 -6.11 -14.86 -15.82
N THR A 420 -6.80 -15.82 -16.45
CA THR A 420 -6.79 -16.02 -17.90
C THR A 420 -7.36 -14.84 -18.67
N ASP A 421 -8.21 -14.05 -18.00
CA ASP A 421 -8.98 -12.99 -18.66
C ASP A 421 -8.26 -11.64 -18.62
N HIS A 422 -7.31 -11.46 -17.70
CA HIS A 422 -6.58 -10.20 -17.56
C HIS A 422 -5.21 -10.40 -16.88
N PRO A 423 -4.09 -10.04 -17.54
CA PRO A 423 -2.73 -10.34 -17.05
C PRO A 423 -2.34 -9.59 -15.76
N LEU A 424 -3.02 -8.47 -15.47
CA LEU A 424 -2.90 -7.75 -14.19
C LEU A 424 -3.57 -8.39 -12.99
N VAL A 425 -4.51 -9.29 -13.21
CA VAL A 425 -5.39 -9.79 -12.16
C VAL A 425 -4.84 -11.13 -11.67
N PRO A 426 -4.56 -11.30 -10.37
CA PRO A 426 -4.22 -12.60 -9.82
C PRO A 426 -5.31 -13.63 -10.12
N SER A 427 -4.98 -14.90 -10.32
CA SER A 427 -5.98 -15.96 -10.55
C SER A 427 -7.00 -16.07 -9.41
N GLN A 428 -8.18 -16.62 -9.68
CA GLN A 428 -9.11 -16.97 -8.60
C GLN A 428 -8.49 -17.99 -7.64
N LEU A 429 -7.77 -18.98 -8.19
CA LEU A 429 -7.05 -20.00 -7.45
C LEU A 429 -5.62 -20.11 -8.00
N PRO A 430 -4.60 -20.01 -7.13
CA PRO A 430 -4.71 -19.96 -5.67
C PRO A 430 -4.90 -18.54 -5.10
N CYS A 431 -4.74 -17.49 -5.92
CA CYS A 431 -4.54 -16.14 -5.40
C CYS A 431 -5.76 -15.52 -4.72
N GLY A 432 -6.95 -15.64 -5.31
CA GLY A 432 -8.20 -15.16 -4.70
C GLY A 432 -8.53 -15.84 -3.38
N ALA A 433 -8.29 -17.15 -3.28
CA ALA A 433 -8.42 -17.92 -2.05
C ALA A 433 -7.45 -17.46 -0.95
N LEU A 434 -6.18 -17.25 -1.29
CA LEU A 434 -5.17 -16.74 -0.35
C LEU A 434 -5.51 -15.31 0.10
N PHE A 435 -5.97 -14.44 -0.80
CA PHE A 435 -6.46 -13.11 -0.45
C PHE A 435 -7.59 -13.18 0.57
N ALA A 436 -8.59 -14.03 0.33
CA ALA A 436 -9.72 -14.19 1.23
C ALA A 436 -9.27 -14.66 2.63
N GLU A 437 -8.33 -15.61 2.69
CA GLU A 437 -7.75 -16.07 3.96
C GLU A 437 -7.01 -14.95 4.71
N VAL A 438 -6.17 -14.18 4.01
CA VAL A 438 -5.47 -13.01 4.55
C VAL A 438 -6.45 -11.97 5.09
N MET A 439 -7.53 -11.70 4.34
CA MET A 439 -8.59 -10.76 4.73
C MET A 439 -9.29 -11.22 6.02
N LEU A 440 -9.75 -12.47 6.07
CA LEU A 440 -10.43 -13.04 7.23
C LEU A 440 -9.53 -13.05 8.46
N TRP A 441 -8.25 -13.39 8.30
CA TRP A 441 -7.28 -13.36 9.39
C TRP A 441 -7.10 -11.93 9.93
N ASN A 442 -6.92 -10.95 9.05
CA ASN A 442 -6.76 -9.55 9.45
C ASN A 442 -8.02 -8.98 10.09
N LEU A 443 -9.22 -9.39 9.64
CA LEU A 443 -10.49 -9.00 10.26
C LEU A 443 -10.60 -9.56 11.68
N ARG A 444 -10.30 -10.86 11.86
CA ARG A 444 -10.28 -11.49 13.18
C ARG A 444 -9.29 -10.80 14.11
N ASP A 445 -8.07 -10.53 13.65
CA ASP A 445 -7.04 -9.89 14.46
C ASP A 445 -7.37 -8.42 14.77
N ALA A 446 -8.01 -7.69 13.85
CA ALA A 446 -8.42 -6.30 14.08
C ALA A 446 -9.46 -6.17 15.21
N LEU A 447 -10.29 -7.21 15.38
CA LEU A 447 -11.38 -7.27 16.36
C LEU A 447 -10.98 -7.97 17.67
N ALA A 448 -9.83 -8.64 17.73
CA ALA A 448 -9.28 -9.21 18.95
C ALA A 448 -8.95 -8.08 19.94
N ARG A 449 -9.50 -8.17 21.16
CA ARG A 449 -9.33 -7.19 22.24
C ARG A 449 -8.11 -7.48 23.09
#